data_AF-A0A2W1LCX4-F1
#
_entry.id   AF-A0A2W1LCX4-F1
#
_cell.length_a   1.000
_cell.length_b   1.000
_cell.length_c   1.000
_cell.angle_alpha   90.00
_cell.angle_beta   90.00
_cell.angle_gamma   90.00
#
_symmetry.space_group_name_H-M   'P 1'
#
loop_
_entity.id
_entity.type
_entity.pdbx_description
1 polymer ?
#
loop_
_entity_poly.entity_id
_entity_poly.type
_entity_poly.pdbx_seq_one_letter_code
_entity_poly.pdbx_strand_id
1 'polypeptide(L)'
;MKFRQLAVSFVLAMCLMVPGSISAEDPKTIVSMADPDIKAAIAADFEGYKGSLKHAFDSSVETAINIAKLENGVPYWTVGSDGELNFSGYIFNILAAGKPSGIIFAENSGGQWQISSIKNNLSFATDLAKSRELVGSKAITRLIYDQQYGIYALGVKWENGEQTVLPLKDHPLIGLTQGEQVTITEFNKIVSRLQQEYGKSADNNG
;
A
#
# COMPACT_ATOMS: atom_id res chain seq x y z
N MET A 1 16.10 9.44 -80.06
CA MET A 1 15.43 10.76 -80.09
C MET A 1 15.03 11.11 -78.66
N LYS A 2 15.82 11.93 -77.97
CA LYS A 2 15.56 13.36 -77.60
C LYS A 2 14.32 13.51 -76.67
N PHE A 3 14.44 13.68 -75.35
CA PHE A 3 14.92 14.80 -74.49
C PHE A 3 13.84 15.79 -74.01
N ARG A 4 13.92 16.11 -72.70
CA ARG A 4 13.42 17.26 -71.90
C ARG A 4 12.09 17.07 -71.14
N GLN A 5 12.10 16.90 -69.82
CA GLN A 5 12.34 17.87 -68.72
C GLN A 5 11.23 18.94 -68.59
N LEU A 6 10.48 18.88 -67.48
CA LEU A 6 10.47 20.00 -66.53
C LEU A 6 10.22 19.48 -65.11
N ALA A 7 11.11 19.89 -64.22
CA ALA A 7 11.04 19.69 -62.78
C ALA A 7 10.20 20.81 -62.14
N VAL A 8 9.52 20.49 -61.04
CA VAL A 8 9.39 21.43 -59.92
C VAL A 8 9.65 20.63 -58.64
N SER A 9 10.86 20.81 -58.12
CA SER A 9 11.19 20.59 -56.72
C SER A 9 10.37 21.55 -55.85
N PHE A 10 9.84 21.08 -54.73
CA PHE A 10 9.94 21.87 -53.51
C PHE A 10 10.33 20.98 -52.34
N VAL A 11 11.32 21.49 -51.64
CA VAL A 11 12.16 20.86 -50.63
C VAL A 11 11.69 21.37 -49.26
N LEU A 12 11.56 20.43 -48.32
CA LEU A 12 11.90 20.55 -46.90
C LEU A 12 11.18 21.60 -46.03
N ALA A 13 10.44 21.11 -45.04
CA ALA A 13 10.58 21.62 -43.66
C ALA A 13 10.28 20.51 -42.66
N MET A 14 11.37 19.95 -42.14
CA MET A 14 11.53 19.34 -40.83
C MET A 14 10.63 20.01 -39.76
N CYS A 15 9.84 19.24 -39.01
CA CYS A 15 9.62 19.52 -37.59
C CYS A 15 9.08 18.30 -36.85
N LEU A 16 9.97 17.75 -36.04
CA LEU A 16 9.73 17.21 -34.71
C LEU A 16 8.97 15.89 -34.65
N MET A 17 9.79 14.83 -34.61
CA MET A 17 9.59 13.77 -33.64
C MET A 17 9.27 14.42 -32.29
N VAL A 18 8.05 14.23 -31.82
CA VAL A 18 7.77 14.31 -30.38
C VAL A 18 7.89 12.87 -29.88
N PRO A 19 9.02 12.49 -29.27
CA PRO A 19 8.94 11.42 -28.28
C PRO A 19 7.96 11.93 -27.23
N GLY A 20 6.78 11.34 -27.19
CA GLY A 20 5.88 11.47 -26.05
C GLY A 20 6.56 10.82 -24.87
N SER A 21 7.47 11.56 -24.24
CA SER A 21 7.97 11.29 -22.91
C SER A 21 6.74 11.12 -22.03
N ILE A 22 6.48 9.89 -21.61
CA ILE A 22 5.64 9.68 -20.43
C ILE A 22 6.37 10.43 -19.33
N SER A 23 5.65 11.43 -18.84
CA SER A 23 6.06 12.41 -17.87
C SER A 23 6.92 11.77 -16.79
N ALA A 24 8.04 12.41 -16.50
CA ALA A 24 8.75 12.20 -15.25
C ALA A 24 7.74 12.41 -14.10
N GLU A 25 7.25 11.31 -13.52
CA GLU A 25 6.91 11.35 -12.12
C GLU A 25 8.24 11.44 -11.39
N ASP A 26 8.64 12.65 -11.03
CA ASP A 26 9.48 12.84 -9.86
C ASP A 26 8.54 13.17 -8.69
N PRO A 27 8.25 12.19 -7.82
CA PRO A 27 7.82 12.53 -6.50
C PRO A 27 8.87 12.00 -5.53
N LYS A 28 9.44 12.92 -4.76
CA LYS A 28 9.41 12.73 -3.31
C LYS A 28 7.97 12.39 -2.94
N THR A 29 7.55 11.14 -3.10
CA THR A 29 6.25 10.68 -2.60
C THR A 29 6.42 10.61 -1.10
N ILE A 30 6.30 11.78 -0.47
CA ILE A 30 5.79 11.86 0.89
C ILE A 30 4.54 11.00 0.86
N VAL A 31 4.46 10.01 1.76
CA VAL A 31 3.29 9.15 1.95
C VAL A 31 2.05 10.05 1.97
N SER A 32 1.33 10.17 0.85
CA SER A 32 0.11 10.94 0.86
C SER A 32 -0.90 10.04 1.53
N MET A 33 -1.35 10.47 2.70
CA MET A 33 -2.52 9.87 3.33
C MET A 33 -3.68 9.86 2.34
N ALA A 34 -4.69 9.03 2.59
CA ALA A 34 -5.91 9.04 1.80
C ALA A 34 -6.43 10.48 1.63
N ASP A 35 -6.79 10.82 0.39
CA ASP A 35 -7.37 12.13 0.11
C ASP A 35 -8.62 12.36 0.98
N PRO A 36 -8.92 13.61 1.37
CA PRO A 36 -10.07 13.92 2.21
C PRO A 36 -11.38 13.33 1.67
N ASP A 37 -11.56 13.30 0.35
CA ASP A 37 -12.75 12.74 -0.30
C ASP A 37 -12.85 11.22 -0.16
N ILE A 38 -11.72 10.51 -0.24
CA ILE A 38 -11.65 9.07 0.02
C ILE A 38 -12.01 8.82 1.48
N LYS A 39 -11.42 9.58 2.41
CA LYS A 39 -11.74 9.46 3.84
C LYS A 39 -13.22 9.71 4.11
N ALA A 40 -13.81 10.72 3.47
CA ALA A 40 -15.23 11.04 3.63
C ALA A 40 -16.13 9.92 3.10
N ALA A 41 -15.81 9.36 1.94
CA ALA A 41 -16.55 8.23 1.36
C ALA A 41 -16.49 6.99 2.28
N ILE A 42 -15.31 6.63 2.78
CA ILE A 42 -15.14 5.48 3.68
C ILE A 42 -15.79 5.73 5.04
N ALA A 43 -15.76 6.97 5.57
CA ALA A 43 -16.45 7.31 6.81
C ALA A 43 -17.97 7.18 6.66
N ALA A 44 -18.54 7.59 5.52
CA ALA A 44 -19.96 7.44 5.24
C ALA A 44 -20.36 5.95 5.10
N ASP A 45 -19.55 5.15 4.40
CA ASP A 45 -19.76 3.70 4.27
C ASP A 45 -19.70 3.01 5.65
N PHE A 46 -18.72 3.41 6.49
CA PHE A 46 -18.54 2.86 7.84
C PHE A 46 -19.76 3.01 8.76
N GLU A 47 -20.54 4.09 8.63
CA GLU A 47 -21.76 4.28 9.42
C GLU A 47 -22.74 3.11 9.24
N GLY A 48 -22.80 2.51 8.04
CA GLY A 48 -23.63 1.33 7.75
C GLY A 48 -23.20 0.06 8.51
N TYR A 49 -21.92 -0.04 8.88
CA TYR A 49 -21.37 -1.21 9.57
C TYR A 49 -21.37 -1.09 11.10
N LYS A 50 -21.51 0.10 11.67
CA LYS A 50 -21.45 0.29 13.14
C LYS A 50 -22.43 -0.59 13.91
N GLY A 51 -23.61 -0.84 13.34
CA GLY A 51 -24.63 -1.70 13.94
C GLY A 51 -24.19 -3.15 14.08
N SER A 52 -23.57 -3.73 13.05
CA SER A 52 -23.12 -5.13 13.03
C SER A 52 -21.82 -5.34 13.81
N LEU A 53 -21.02 -4.29 13.97
CA LEU A 53 -19.73 -4.34 14.66
C LEU A 53 -19.82 -4.36 16.19
N LYS A 54 -21.01 -4.08 16.76
CA LYS A 54 -21.24 -4.08 18.21
C LYS A 54 -20.78 -5.37 18.91
N HIS A 55 -20.93 -6.51 18.25
CA HIS A 55 -20.54 -7.82 18.80
C HIS A 55 -19.18 -8.31 18.30
N ALA A 56 -18.57 -7.62 17.33
CA ALA A 56 -17.28 -8.00 16.75
C ALA A 56 -16.08 -7.44 17.54
N PHE A 57 -16.33 -6.43 18.38
CA PHE A 57 -15.34 -5.83 19.27
C PHE A 57 -15.60 -6.22 20.73
N ASP A 58 -14.59 -6.06 21.58
CA ASP A 58 -14.74 -6.30 23.02
C ASP A 58 -15.95 -5.55 23.59
N SER A 59 -16.61 -6.13 24.58
CA SER A 59 -17.71 -5.58 25.37
C SER A 59 -17.50 -4.13 25.82
N SER A 60 -16.24 -3.72 26.04
CA SER A 60 -15.86 -2.35 26.39
C SER A 60 -16.04 -1.33 25.24
N VAL A 61 -16.14 -1.81 23.99
CA VAL A 61 -16.27 -1.04 22.74
C VAL A 61 -17.70 -1.03 22.20
N GLU A 62 -18.55 -1.97 22.61
CA GLU A 62 -19.92 -2.14 22.11
C GLU A 62 -20.75 -0.85 22.18
N THR A 63 -20.66 -0.13 23.29
CA THR A 63 -21.36 1.15 23.48
C THR A 63 -20.66 2.30 22.75
N ALA A 64 -19.34 2.20 22.58
CA ALA A 64 -18.49 3.25 22.02
C ALA A 64 -18.43 3.24 20.48
N ILE A 65 -18.81 2.15 19.81
CA ILE A 65 -18.73 2.04 18.35
C ILE A 65 -19.65 3.04 17.63
N ASN A 66 -20.77 3.44 18.25
CA ASN A 66 -21.68 4.44 17.69
C ASN A 66 -21.01 5.81 17.54
N ILE A 67 -20.07 6.15 18.44
CA ILE A 67 -19.29 7.39 18.39
C ILE A 67 -17.89 7.18 17.79
N ALA A 68 -17.64 6.02 17.18
CA ALA A 68 -16.34 5.73 16.61
C ALA A 68 -16.03 6.65 15.42
N LYS A 69 -14.76 7.01 15.31
CA LYS A 69 -14.20 7.87 14.27
C LYS A 69 -13.06 7.17 13.55
N LEU A 70 -12.83 7.57 12.30
CA LEU A 70 -11.71 7.08 11.50
C LEU A 70 -10.56 8.10 11.52
N GLU A 71 -9.34 7.61 11.74
CA GLU A 71 -8.13 8.39 11.49
C GLU A 71 -7.89 8.59 9.99
N ASN A 72 -6.76 9.20 9.61
CA ASN A 72 -6.41 9.33 8.19
C ASN A 72 -5.98 7.96 7.64
N GLY A 73 -6.37 7.68 6.39
CA GLY A 73 -6.04 6.43 5.73
C GLY A 73 -4.56 6.39 5.37
N VAL A 74 -3.87 5.33 5.77
CA VAL A 74 -2.47 5.09 5.37
C VAL A 74 -2.46 4.23 4.12
N PRO A 75 -1.82 4.65 3.01
CA PRO A 75 -1.74 3.80 1.83
C PRO A 75 -0.94 2.54 2.15
N TYR A 76 -1.38 1.40 1.61
CA TYR A 76 -0.69 0.12 1.77
C TYR A 76 -0.50 -0.60 0.43
N TRP A 77 0.54 -1.42 0.41
CA TRP A 77 0.93 -2.24 -0.73
C TRP A 77 0.98 -3.71 -0.34
N THR A 78 0.58 -4.58 -1.26
CA THR A 78 0.74 -6.04 -1.17
C THR A 78 1.82 -6.51 -2.12
N VAL A 79 2.29 -7.74 -1.91
CA VAL A 79 3.29 -8.38 -2.76
C VAL A 79 2.58 -9.06 -3.94
N GLY A 80 2.88 -8.61 -5.14
CA GLY A 80 2.42 -9.19 -6.39
C GLY A 80 2.98 -10.58 -6.65
N SER A 81 2.40 -11.28 -7.63
CA SER A 81 2.89 -12.60 -8.07
C SER A 81 4.28 -12.53 -8.72
N ASP A 82 4.65 -11.36 -9.24
CA ASP A 82 5.98 -11.04 -9.78
C ASP A 82 6.98 -10.62 -8.69
N GLY A 83 6.55 -10.53 -7.43
CA GLY A 83 7.35 -10.05 -6.31
C GLY A 83 7.41 -8.53 -6.18
N GLU A 84 6.78 -7.79 -7.09
CA GLU A 84 6.69 -6.33 -7.03
C GLU A 84 5.62 -5.88 -6.04
N LEU A 85 5.74 -4.65 -5.54
CA LEU A 85 4.74 -4.09 -4.62
C LEU A 85 3.60 -3.42 -5.40
N ASN A 86 2.39 -3.93 -5.22
CA ASN A 86 1.19 -3.38 -5.82
C ASN A 86 0.43 -2.52 -4.84
N PHE A 87 0.03 -1.32 -5.25
CA PHE A 87 -0.83 -0.49 -4.43
C PHE A 87 -2.19 -1.18 -4.28
N SER A 88 -2.60 -1.40 -3.03
CA SER A 88 -3.81 -2.18 -2.74
C SER A 88 -4.93 -1.31 -2.21
N GLY A 89 -4.60 -0.21 -1.51
CA GLY A 89 -5.59 0.73 -1.02
C GLY A 89 -5.13 1.46 0.23
N TYR A 90 -6.07 1.71 1.15
CA TYR A 90 -5.81 2.42 2.39
C TYR A 90 -6.26 1.64 3.63
N ILE A 91 -5.51 1.79 4.72
CA ILE A 91 -5.88 1.29 6.04
C ILE A 91 -6.26 2.47 6.93
N PHE A 92 -7.48 2.47 7.46
CA PHE A 92 -7.98 3.48 8.40
C PHE A 92 -8.05 2.88 9.80
N ASN A 93 -7.46 3.54 10.78
CA ASN A 93 -7.60 3.14 12.18
C ASN A 93 -8.94 3.61 12.74
N ILE A 94 -9.62 2.75 13.48
CA ILE A 94 -10.90 3.02 14.14
C ILE A 94 -10.63 3.41 15.59
N LEU A 95 -11.12 4.58 15.98
CA LEU A 95 -11.09 5.06 17.36
C LEU A 95 -12.50 5.07 17.94
N ALA A 96 -12.82 4.18 18.88
CA ALA A 96 -14.06 4.23 19.65
C ALA A 96 -13.79 4.91 20.99
N ALA A 97 -14.52 5.99 21.29
CA ALA A 97 -14.29 6.84 22.47
C ALA A 97 -12.81 7.27 22.63
N GLY A 98 -12.10 7.49 21.52
CA GLY A 98 -10.69 7.89 21.49
C GLY A 98 -9.69 6.75 21.70
N LYS A 99 -10.13 5.49 21.83
CA LYS A 99 -9.26 4.32 21.97
C LYS A 99 -9.20 3.51 20.67
N PRO A 100 -8.02 2.97 20.27
CA PRO A 100 -7.93 2.03 19.17
C PRO A 100 -8.90 0.87 19.36
N SER A 101 -9.67 0.56 18.32
CA SER A 101 -10.71 -0.48 18.33
C SER A 101 -10.60 -1.43 17.16
N GLY A 102 -9.94 -1.04 16.08
CA GLY A 102 -9.71 -1.89 14.93
C GLY A 102 -9.22 -1.11 13.73
N ILE A 103 -9.21 -1.76 12.58
CA ILE A 103 -8.82 -1.15 11.31
C ILE A 103 -9.83 -1.48 10.21
N ILE A 104 -9.92 -0.59 9.23
CA ILE A 104 -10.68 -0.75 8.00
C ILE A 104 -9.71 -0.82 6.84
N PHE A 105 -9.90 -1.79 5.96
CA PHE A 105 -9.29 -1.84 4.65
C PHE A 105 -10.26 -1.22 3.65
N ALA A 106 -9.77 -0.25 2.90
CA ALA A 106 -10.51 0.39 1.83
C ALA A 106 -9.78 0.16 0.50
N GLU A 107 -10.54 -0.25 -0.51
CA GLU A 107 -10.03 -0.60 -1.83
C GLU A 107 -10.86 0.10 -2.91
N ASN A 108 -10.23 0.35 -4.05
CA ASN A 108 -10.93 0.89 -5.21
C ASN A 108 -11.49 -0.27 -6.05
N SER A 109 -12.81 -0.35 -6.17
CA SER A 109 -13.50 -1.31 -7.01
C SER A 109 -14.34 -0.57 -8.04
N GLY A 110 -13.99 -0.71 -9.31
CA GLY A 110 -14.74 -0.08 -10.40
C GLY A 110 -14.76 1.46 -10.35
N GLY A 111 -13.69 2.09 -9.83
CA GLY A 111 -13.58 3.54 -9.71
C GLY A 111 -14.16 4.10 -8.41
N GLN A 112 -14.74 3.28 -7.55
CA GLN A 112 -15.31 3.69 -6.27
C GLN A 112 -14.53 3.11 -5.09
N TRP A 113 -14.25 3.96 -4.10
CA TRP A 113 -13.63 3.54 -2.85
C TRP A 113 -14.68 3.02 -1.89
N GLN A 114 -14.47 1.80 -1.38
CA GLN A 114 -15.38 1.13 -0.47
C GLN A 114 -14.62 0.33 0.59
N ILE A 115 -15.30 -0.02 1.68
CA ILE A 115 -14.75 -0.90 2.71
C ILE A 115 -14.67 -2.33 2.16
N SER A 116 -13.46 -2.89 2.07
CA SER A 116 -13.25 -4.29 1.68
C SER A 116 -13.28 -5.22 2.89
N SER A 117 -12.78 -4.77 4.03
CA SER A 117 -12.84 -5.53 5.28
C SER A 117 -12.64 -4.67 6.53
N ILE A 118 -13.12 -5.17 7.66
CA ILE A 118 -12.95 -4.57 8.99
C ILE A 118 -12.34 -5.62 9.90
N LYS A 119 -11.27 -5.27 10.63
CA LYS A 119 -10.55 -6.19 11.50
C LYS A 119 -10.34 -5.63 12.89
N ASN A 120 -10.42 -6.50 13.88
CA ASN A 120 -9.97 -6.19 15.25
C ASN A 120 -8.44 -6.23 15.29
N ASN A 121 -7.82 -5.07 15.09
CA ASN A 121 -6.39 -4.87 15.23
C ASN A 121 -6.14 -3.58 16.04
N LEU A 122 -5.90 -3.76 17.33
CA LEU A 122 -5.74 -2.66 18.29
C LEU A 122 -4.31 -2.08 18.30
N SER A 123 -3.33 -2.82 17.80
CA SER A 123 -1.91 -2.44 17.85
C SER A 123 -1.42 -1.73 16.60
N PHE A 124 -2.16 -1.80 15.48
CA PHE A 124 -1.73 -1.28 14.18
C PHE A 124 -1.12 0.13 14.23
N ALA A 125 -1.83 1.09 14.82
CA ALA A 125 -1.36 2.46 14.89
C ALA A 125 -0.08 2.59 15.73
N THR A 126 0.02 1.87 16.84
CA THR A 126 1.20 1.84 17.72
C THR A 126 2.39 1.18 17.03
N ASP A 127 2.19 0.03 16.38
CA ASP A 127 3.25 -0.71 15.68
C ASP A 127 3.81 0.11 14.51
N LEU A 128 2.92 0.73 13.72
CA LEU A 128 3.30 1.62 12.63
C LEU A 128 4.06 2.85 13.13
N ALA A 129 3.62 3.47 14.23
CA ALA A 129 4.29 4.63 14.82
C ALA A 129 5.70 4.28 15.29
N LYS A 130 5.87 3.17 16.00
CA LYS A 130 7.18 2.67 16.46
C LYS A 130 8.14 2.45 15.28
N SER A 131 7.69 1.77 14.23
CA SER A 131 8.53 1.55 13.05
C SER A 131 8.89 2.86 12.33
N ARG A 132 7.96 3.83 12.25
CA ARG A 132 8.25 5.16 11.68
C ARG A 132 9.26 5.95 12.50
N GLU A 133 9.20 5.84 13.83
CA GLU A 133 10.16 6.50 14.73
C GLU A 133 11.59 6.03 14.49
N LEU A 134 11.80 4.72 14.26
CA LEU A 134 13.10 4.15 13.94
C LEU A 134 13.68 4.66 12.61
N VAL A 135 12.81 4.98 11.64
CA VAL A 135 13.22 5.51 10.33
C VAL A 135 13.52 7.01 10.39
N GLY A 136 12.75 7.77 11.17
CA GLY A 136 12.85 9.23 11.25
C GLY A 136 12.42 9.93 9.94
N SER A 137 12.82 11.19 9.78
CA SER A 137 12.41 12.05 8.65
C SER A 137 13.26 11.91 7.38
N LYS A 138 14.29 11.06 7.41
CA LYS A 138 15.35 10.99 6.38
C LYS A 138 15.12 9.91 5.31
N ALA A 139 13.89 9.39 5.21
CA ALA A 139 13.60 8.33 4.26
C ALA A 139 12.18 8.41 3.73
N ILE A 140 11.99 7.86 2.54
CA ILE A 140 10.67 7.61 1.97
C ILE A 140 10.24 6.23 2.46
N THR A 141 9.02 6.14 3.01
CA THR A 141 8.48 4.89 3.51
C THR A 141 7.25 4.47 2.72
N ARG A 142 7.02 3.16 2.60
CA ARG A 142 5.79 2.56 2.08
C ARG A 142 5.34 1.45 3.01
N LEU A 143 4.06 1.42 3.35
CA LEU A 143 3.53 0.35 4.20
C LEU A 143 3.27 -0.90 3.36
N ILE A 144 4.02 -1.97 3.62
CA ILE A 144 3.76 -3.30 3.08
C ILE A 144 2.83 -3.99 4.07
N TYR A 145 1.61 -4.30 3.65
CA TYR A 145 0.61 -4.98 4.46
C TYR A 145 -0.03 -6.11 3.65
N ASP A 146 0.65 -7.25 3.63
CA ASP A 146 0.24 -8.43 2.89
C ASP A 146 -0.28 -9.51 3.83
N GLN A 147 -1.59 -9.71 3.82
CA GLN A 147 -2.25 -10.69 4.67
C GLN A 147 -2.07 -12.12 4.19
N GLN A 148 -1.87 -12.33 2.88
CA GLN A 148 -1.68 -13.65 2.30
C GLN A 148 -0.35 -14.24 2.78
N TYR A 149 0.70 -13.42 2.81
CA TYR A 149 2.03 -13.84 3.26
C TYR A 149 2.35 -13.52 4.72
N GLY A 150 1.43 -12.85 5.43
CA GLY A 150 1.64 -12.41 6.81
C GLY A 150 2.71 -11.33 6.94
N ILE A 151 3.00 -10.59 5.87
CA ILE A 151 4.04 -9.56 5.86
C ILE A 151 3.44 -8.22 6.28
N TYR A 152 3.99 -7.66 7.36
CA TYR A 152 3.59 -6.35 7.86
C TYR A 152 4.86 -5.56 8.13
N ALA A 153 5.25 -4.66 7.22
CA ALA A 153 6.53 -3.97 7.27
C ALA A 153 6.49 -2.57 6.64
N LEU A 154 7.49 -1.74 6.94
CA LEU A 154 7.78 -0.54 6.16
C LEU A 154 8.87 -0.87 5.14
N GLY A 155 8.59 -0.70 3.86
CA GLY A 155 9.63 -0.53 2.87
C GLY A 155 10.24 0.87 3.02
N VAL A 156 11.55 0.96 3.16
CA VAL A 156 12.28 2.19 3.46
C VAL A 156 13.31 2.43 2.37
N LYS A 157 13.23 3.59 1.70
CA LYS A 157 14.28 4.10 0.81
C LYS A 157 14.99 5.26 1.50
N TRP A 158 16.23 5.01 1.91
CA TRP A 158 17.08 5.96 2.60
C TRP A 158 17.62 7.03 1.65
N GLU A 159 18.05 8.18 2.20
CA GLU A 159 18.67 9.28 1.43
C GLU A 159 19.90 8.86 0.62
N ASN A 160 20.67 7.88 1.12
CA ASN A 160 21.84 7.31 0.42
C ASN A 160 21.46 6.37 -0.75
N GLY A 161 20.15 6.17 -1.00
CA GLY A 161 19.63 5.28 -2.04
C GLY A 161 19.46 3.81 -1.61
N GLU A 162 19.93 3.44 -0.42
CA GLU A 162 19.75 2.10 0.13
C GLU A 162 18.27 1.80 0.38
N GLN A 163 17.89 0.54 0.15
CA GLN A 163 16.53 0.05 0.37
C GLN A 163 16.52 -1.08 1.39
N THR A 164 15.70 -0.91 2.42
CA THR A 164 15.51 -1.87 3.49
C THR A 164 14.03 -2.07 3.78
N VAL A 165 13.73 -3.12 4.53
CA VAL A 165 12.41 -3.42 5.04
C VAL A 165 12.50 -3.48 6.56
N LEU A 166 11.57 -2.81 7.24
CA LEU A 166 11.49 -2.74 8.69
C LEU A 166 10.17 -3.37 9.15
N PRO A 167 10.19 -4.59 9.73
CA PRO A 167 8.98 -5.25 10.18
C PRO A 167 8.24 -4.46 11.27
N LEU A 168 6.91 -4.40 11.17
CA LEU A 168 6.04 -3.77 12.15
C LEU A 168 5.86 -4.64 13.40
N LYS A 169 6.06 -5.96 13.29
CA LYS A 169 5.94 -6.94 14.37
C LYS A 169 6.79 -8.17 14.07
N ASP A 170 7.04 -8.95 15.11
CA ASP A 170 7.74 -10.23 14.98
C ASP A 170 6.94 -11.20 14.12
N HIS A 171 7.65 -11.93 13.27
CA HIS A 171 7.13 -13.03 12.49
C HIS A 171 8.15 -14.18 12.46
N PRO A 172 8.17 -15.02 13.52
CA PRO A 172 9.19 -16.07 13.69
C PRO A 172 9.27 -17.05 12.52
N LEU A 173 8.13 -17.38 11.88
CA LEU A 173 8.08 -18.33 10.77
C LEU A 173 8.84 -17.87 9.52
N ILE A 174 9.00 -16.55 9.33
CA ILE A 174 9.69 -16.00 8.17
C ILE A 174 10.97 -15.25 8.56
N GLY A 175 11.36 -15.31 9.84
CA GLY A 175 12.59 -14.72 10.37
C GLY A 175 12.61 -13.19 10.38
N LEU A 176 11.44 -12.55 10.48
CA LEU A 176 11.36 -11.09 10.63
C LEU A 176 11.18 -10.71 12.10
N THR A 177 12.03 -9.84 12.61
CA THR A 177 11.94 -9.28 13.98
C THR A 177 11.49 -7.82 13.91
N GLN A 178 10.62 -7.38 14.81
CA GLN A 178 10.16 -6.01 14.87
C GLN A 178 11.34 -5.04 15.02
N GLY A 179 11.40 -4.04 14.13
CA GLY A 179 12.40 -2.99 14.21
C GLY A 179 13.82 -3.39 13.75
N GLU A 180 14.05 -4.65 13.38
CA GLU A 180 15.31 -5.05 12.73
C GLU A 180 15.24 -4.73 11.24
N GLN A 181 16.29 -4.07 10.73
CA GLN A 181 16.39 -3.74 9.31
C GLN A 181 16.78 -4.98 8.50
N VAL A 182 15.98 -5.29 7.49
CA VAL A 182 16.25 -6.35 6.53
C VAL A 182 16.58 -5.73 5.19
N THR A 183 17.66 -6.16 4.55
CA THR A 183 18.00 -5.65 3.22
C THR A 183 16.93 -6.04 2.20
N ILE A 184 16.70 -5.21 1.16
CA ILE A 184 15.72 -5.56 0.13
C ILE A 184 16.03 -6.91 -0.55
N THR A 185 17.31 -7.23 -0.72
CA THR A 185 17.76 -8.52 -1.28
C THR A 185 17.33 -9.70 -0.42
N GLU A 186 17.45 -9.59 0.90
CA GLU A 186 17.03 -10.64 1.83
C GLU A 186 15.50 -10.75 1.90
N PHE A 187 14.82 -9.60 1.94
CA PHE A 187 13.36 -9.56 1.89
C PHE A 187 12.81 -10.24 0.61
N ASN A 188 13.41 -9.99 -0.56
CA ASN A 188 13.00 -10.62 -1.81
C ASN A 188 13.20 -12.14 -1.80
N LYS A 189 14.22 -12.66 -1.10
CA LYS A 189 14.39 -14.11 -0.90
C LYS A 189 13.27 -14.69 -0.02
N ILE A 190 12.87 -13.96 1.03
CA ILE A 190 11.75 -14.36 1.90
C ILE A 190 10.46 -14.42 1.09
N VAL A 191 10.16 -13.37 0.31
CA VAL A 191 8.99 -13.31 -0.58
C VAL A 191 8.98 -14.47 -1.58
N SER A 192 10.11 -14.70 -2.26
CA SER A 192 10.23 -15.78 -3.25
C SER A 192 9.97 -17.16 -2.64
N ARG A 193 10.48 -17.41 -1.43
CA ARG A 193 10.22 -18.64 -0.69
C ARG A 193 8.73 -18.79 -0.36
N LEU A 194 8.10 -17.73 0.15
CA LEU A 194 6.67 -17.75 0.49
C LEU A 194 5.81 -18.01 -0.74
N GLN A 195 6.06 -17.33 -1.85
CA GLN A 195 5.35 -17.56 -3.11
C GLN A 195 5.44 -19.03 -3.57
N GLN A 196 6.61 -19.67 -3.43
CA GLN A 196 6.77 -21.10 -3.73
C GLN A 196 5.99 -22.02 -2.79
N GLU A 197 5.98 -21.72 -1.49
CA GLU A 197 5.27 -22.53 -0.48
C GLU A 197 3.75 -22.44 -0.65
N TYR A 198 3.22 -21.23 -0.87
CA TYR A 198 1.80 -21.02 -1.12
C TYR A 198 1.36 -21.54 -2.50
N GLY A 199 2.21 -21.44 -3.53
CA GLY A 199 1.95 -22.01 -4.85
C GLY A 199 1.88 -23.54 -4.84
N LYS A 200 2.81 -24.22 -4.16
CA LYS A 200 2.83 -25.70 -4.04
C LYS A 200 1.64 -26.25 -3.24
N SER A 201 1.06 -25.45 -2.35
CA SER A 201 -0.09 -25.86 -1.55
C SER A 201 -1.40 -25.93 -2.36
N ALA A 202 -1.47 -25.25 -3.50
CA ALA A 202 -2.60 -25.32 -4.42
C ALA A 202 -2.58 -26.60 -5.28
N ASP A 203 -1.39 -27.07 -5.68
CA ASP A 203 -1.23 -28.22 -6.58
C ASP A 203 -1.38 -29.59 -5.88
N ASN A 204 -1.25 -29.66 -4.55
CA ASN A 204 -1.31 -30.91 -3.79
C ASN A 204 -2.71 -31.28 -3.24
N ASN A 205 -3.75 -30.51 -3.59
CA ASN A 205 -5.15 -30.78 -3.22
C ASN A 205 -6.05 -31.07 -4.45
N GLY A 206 -5.45 -31.41 -5.60
CA GLY A 206 -6.14 -31.82 -6.83
C GLY A 206 -6.30 -33.33 -6.96
#